data_AF-A0A803QLX8-F1
#
_entry.id   AF-A0A803QLX8-F1
#
_cell.length_a   1.000
_cell.length_b   1.000
_cell.length_c   1.000
_cell.angle_alpha   90.00
_cell.angle_beta   90.00
_cell.angle_gamma   90.00
#
_symmetry.space_group_name_H-M   'P 1'
#
loop_
_entity.id
_entity.type
_entity.pdbx_description
1 polymer ?
#
loop_
_entity_poly.entity_id
_entity_poly.type
_entity_poly.pdbx_seq_one_letter_code
_entity_poly.pdbx_strand_id
1 'polypeptide(L)'
;MSLLQFHSQLCELMKKEGVEIGEEYRPDSWIPYCAVAQEVPKARMAEAFCVLRELKLPVTGYAMDIGLVEFSPVREHFSFVLGNTLEA
;
A
#
# COMPACT_ATOMS: atom_id res chain seq x y z
N MET A 1 10.12 10.45 7.10
CA MET A 1 8.87 10.09 7.82
C MET A 1 8.65 8.59 7.69
N SER A 2 8.12 7.92 8.72
CA SER A 2 7.80 6.48 8.63
C SER A 2 6.48 6.26 7.86
N LEU A 3 6.31 5.08 7.26
CA LEU A 3 5.10 4.73 6.49
C LEU A 3 3.82 4.86 7.32
N LEU A 4 3.83 4.39 8.57
CA LEU A 4 2.67 4.45 9.47
C LEU A 4 2.30 5.89 9.85
N GLN A 5 3.30 6.76 10.02
CA GLN A 5 3.06 8.17 10.28
C GLN A 5 2.46 8.87 9.05
N PHE A 6 3.00 8.60 7.85
CA PHE A 6 2.45 9.11 6.60
C PHE A 6 0.98 8.68 6.43
N HIS A 7 0.68 7.40 6.63
CA HIS A 7 -0.66 6.85 6.56
C HIS A 7 -1.63 7.55 7.52
N SER A 8 -1.22 7.76 8.77
CA SER A 8 -2.06 8.43 9.78
C SER A 8 -2.37 9.88 9.37
N GLN A 9 -1.37 10.61 8.86
CA GLN A 9 -1.58 11.97 8.37
C GLN A 9 -2.48 12.04 7.15
N LEU A 10 -2.31 11.11 6.21
CA LEU A 10 -3.18 11.00 5.04
C LEU A 10 -4.62 10.74 5.46
N CYS A 11 -4.87 9.82 6.39
CA CYS A 11 -6.21 9.52 6.89
C CYS A 11 -6.89 10.75 7.50
N GLU A 12 -6.17 11.53 8.30
CA GLU A 12 -6.70 12.76 8.89
C GLU A 12 -7.03 13.83 7.83
N LEU A 13 -6.22 13.94 6.77
CA LEU A 13 -6.51 14.85 5.66
C LEU A 13 -7.74 14.40 4.86
N MET A 14 -7.82 13.12 4.51
CA MET A 14 -8.96 12.55 3.79
C MET A 14 -10.27 12.75 4.57
N LYS A 15 -10.24 12.55 5.89
CA LYS A 15 -11.38 12.78 6.77
C LYS A 15 -11.83 14.25 6.80
N LYS A 16 -10.89 15.20 6.78
CA LYS A 16 -11.21 16.65 6.72
C LYS A 16 -11.90 17.02 5.41
N GLU A 17 -11.53 16.37 4.32
CA GLU A 17 -12.18 16.51 3.01
C GLU A 17 -13.48 15.68 2.88
N GLY A 18 -13.93 15.04 3.97
CA GLY A 18 -15.17 14.26 3.98
C GLY A 18 -15.08 12.90 3.28
N VAL A 19 -13.88 12.40 3.01
CA VAL A 19 -13.70 11.08 2.40
C VAL A 19 -13.73 10.00 3.48
N GLU A 20 -14.62 9.02 3.29
CA GLU A 20 -14.74 7.87 4.17
C GLU A 20 -13.62 6.84 3.90
N ILE A 21 -13.02 6.34 4.98
CA ILE A 21 -11.95 5.34 4.95
C ILE A 21 -12.50 4.03 5.54
N GLY A 22 -12.36 2.94 4.78
CA GLY A 22 -12.73 1.60 5.21
C GLY A 22 -12.00 1.19 6.50
N GLU A 23 -12.67 0.44 7.36
CA GLU A 23 -12.20 0.08 8.70
C GLU A 23 -10.82 -0.60 8.68
N GLU A 24 -10.58 -1.46 7.70
CA GLU A 24 -9.34 -2.20 7.49
C GLU A 24 -8.15 -1.32 7.06
N TYR A 25 -8.43 -0.10 6.58
CA TYR A 25 -7.44 0.89 6.16
C TYR A 25 -7.29 2.03 7.18
N ARG A 26 -7.93 1.96 8.35
CA ARG A 26 -7.77 2.99 9.38
C ARG A 26 -6.42 2.87 10.09
N PRO A 27 -5.91 3.97 10.69
CA PRO A 27 -4.82 3.87 11.66
C PRO A 27 -5.14 2.80 12.71
N ASP A 28 -4.12 2.10 13.19
CA ASP A 28 -4.19 0.96 14.12
C ASP A 28 -4.78 -0.35 13.57
N SER A 29 -5.65 -0.29 12.55
CA SER A 29 -6.18 -1.48 11.87
C SER A 29 -5.32 -1.93 10.68
N TRP A 30 -4.71 -0.96 9.98
CA TRP A 30 -3.98 -1.23 8.75
C TRP A 30 -2.67 -1.98 8.99
N ILE A 31 -2.50 -3.10 8.30
CA ILE A 31 -1.24 -3.84 8.23
C ILE A 31 -0.57 -3.51 6.89
N PRO A 32 0.61 -2.88 6.87
CA PRO A 32 1.31 -2.62 5.61
C PRO A 32 1.89 -3.92 5.04
N TYR A 33 1.47 -4.30 3.84
CA TYR A 33 2.03 -5.43 3.11
C TYR A 33 2.00 -5.17 1.60
N CYS A 34 2.89 -5.84 0.86
CA CYS A 34 2.84 -5.93 -0.60
C CYS A 34 2.28 -7.31 -0.97
N ALA A 35 1.06 -7.35 -1.50
CA ALA A 35 0.47 -8.61 -1.96
C ALA A 35 1.32 -9.18 -3.11
N VAL A 36 1.82 -10.40 -2.94
CA VAL A 36 2.59 -11.11 -3.98
C VAL A 36 1.72 -12.01 -4.85
N ALA A 37 0.59 -12.46 -4.31
CA ALA A 37 -0.45 -13.20 -4.99
C ALA A 37 -1.76 -13.08 -4.20
N GLN A 38 -2.90 -13.12 -4.89
CA GLN A 38 -4.23 -13.15 -4.31
C GLN A 38 -4.97 -14.40 -4.81
N GLU A 39 -6.01 -14.82 -4.09
CA GLU A 39 -6.87 -15.97 -4.46
C GLU A 39 -6.11 -17.28 -4.74
N VAL A 40 -4.96 -17.49 -4.08
CA VAL A 40 -4.17 -18.71 -4.23
C VAL A 40 -4.99 -19.92 -3.76
N PRO A 41 -5.24 -20.92 -4.62
CA PRO A 41 -5.97 -22.12 -4.22
C PRO A 41 -5.29 -22.79 -3.03
N LYS A 42 -6.07 -23.16 -2.00
CA LYS A 42 -5.54 -23.73 -0.75
C LYS A 42 -4.60 -24.93 -0.99
N ALA A 43 -4.90 -25.77 -1.99
CA ALA A 43 -4.08 -26.92 -2.37
C ALA A 43 -2.68 -26.55 -2.86
N ARG A 44 -2.48 -25.33 -3.36
CA ARG A 44 -1.22 -24.82 -3.91
C ARG A 44 -0.43 -23.93 -2.96
N MET A 45 -0.93 -23.70 -1.75
CA MET A 45 -0.29 -22.80 -0.79
C MET A 45 1.13 -23.26 -0.43
N ALA A 46 1.35 -24.58 -0.31
CA ALA A 46 2.68 -25.13 -0.05
C ALA A 46 3.69 -24.81 -1.17
N GLU A 47 3.28 -24.94 -2.43
CA GLU A 47 4.10 -24.57 -3.60
C GLU A 47 4.40 -23.07 -3.60
N ALA A 48 3.39 -22.24 -3.33
CA ALA A 48 3.56 -20.78 -3.26
C ALA A 48 4.60 -20.40 -2.19
N PHE A 49 4.56 -21.02 -1.02
CA PHE A 49 5.57 -20.82 0.01
C PHE A 49 6.96 -21.28 -0.42
N CYS A 50 7.10 -22.41 -1.13
CA CYS A 50 8.38 -22.84 -1.66
C CYS A 50 9.01 -21.78 -2.57
N VAL A 51 8.23 -21.20 -3.48
CA VAL A 51 8.69 -20.11 -4.36
C VAL A 51 9.07 -18.86 -3.55
N LEU A 52 8.24 -18.45 -2.58
CA LEU A 52 8.51 -17.26 -1.77
C LEU A 52 9.79 -17.39 -0.92
N ARG A 53 10.18 -18.61 -0.53
CA ARG A 53 11.44 -18.86 0.20
C ARG A 53 12.69 -18.59 -0.63
N GLU A 54 12.58 -18.55 -1.95
CA GLU A 54 13.70 -18.21 -2.84
C GLU A 54 13.92 -16.69 -2.93
N LEU A 55 12.98 -15.87 -2.45
CA LEU A 55 13.14 -14.43 -2.39
C LEU A 55 14.23 -14.05 -1.37
N LYS A 56 15.14 -13.19 -1.79
CA LYS A 56 16.16 -12.62 -0.92
C LYS A 56 15.53 -11.55 -0.03
N LEU A 57 15.35 -11.87 1.25
CA LEU A 57 14.84 -10.97 2.28
C LEU A 57 15.98 -10.51 3.22
N PRO A 58 15.89 -9.29 3.82
CA PRO A 58 14.81 -8.32 3.67
C PRO A 58 14.88 -7.55 2.34
N VAL A 59 13.71 -7.20 1.79
CA VAL A 59 13.62 -6.18 0.74
C VAL A 59 13.61 -4.81 1.41
N THR A 60 14.56 -3.96 1.05
CA THR A 60 14.62 -2.57 1.51
C THR A 60 14.24 -1.64 0.36
N GLY A 61 13.43 -0.63 0.66
CA GLY A 61 13.01 0.37 -0.32
C GLY A 61 12.35 1.55 0.36
N TYR A 62 11.93 2.51 -0.47
CA TYR A 62 11.20 3.69 -0.04
C TYR A 62 10.13 4.01 -1.08
N ALA A 63 9.04 4.65 -0.66
CA ALA A 63 7.96 5.05 -1.56
C ALA A 63 8.38 6.32 -2.33
N MET A 64 8.25 6.27 -3.66
CA MET A 64 8.56 7.37 -4.57
C MET A 64 7.33 8.19 -4.93
N ASP A 65 6.18 7.54 -5.04
CA ASP A 65 4.96 8.14 -5.55
C ASP A 65 3.74 7.54 -4.82
N ILE A 66 2.66 8.31 -4.75
CA ILE A 66 1.33 7.84 -4.33
C ILE A 66 0.33 8.09 -5.46
N GLY A 67 -0.46 7.07 -5.81
CA GLY A 67 -1.44 7.14 -6.88
C GLY A 67 -2.88 7.05 -6.37
N LEU A 68 -3.79 7.77 -7.03
CA LEU A 68 -5.22 7.51 -6.95
C LEU A 68 -5.60 6.57 -8.10
N VAL A 69 -6.16 5.41 -7.75
CA VAL A 69 -6.50 4.37 -8.73
C VAL A 69 -7.95 3.92 -8.57
N GLU A 70 -8.58 3.58 -9.68
CA GLU A 70 -9.72 2.66 -9.69
C GLU A 70 -9.16 1.24 -9.44
N PHE A 71 -9.79 0.49 -8.54
CA PHE A 71 -9.31 -0.84 -8.15
C PHE A 71 -10.23 -1.93 -8.71
N SER A 72 -9.62 -2.88 -9.44
CA SER A 72 -10.23 -4.05 -10.10
C SER A 72 -11.18 -3.74 -11.30
N PRO A 73 -10.64 -3.51 -12.51
CA PRO A 73 -9.22 -3.54 -12.88
C PRO A 73 -8.46 -2.34 -12.33
N VAL A 74 -7.16 -2.49 -12.06
CA VAL A 74 -6.34 -1.35 -11.62
C VAL A 74 -6.17 -0.37 -12.79
N ARG A 75 -6.67 0.85 -12.60
CA ARG A 75 -6.47 1.97 -13.53
C ARG A 75 -6.05 3.20 -12.75
N GLU A 76 -4.89 3.76 -13.10
CA GLU A 76 -4.40 5.00 -12.50
C GLU A 76 -5.17 6.21 -13.03
N HIS A 77 -5.57 7.10 -12.13
CA HIS A 77 -6.14 8.41 -12.46
C HIS A 77 -5.13 9.53 -12.28
N PHE A 78 -4.39 9.50 -11.16
CA PHE A 78 -3.36 10.47 -10.82
C PHE A 78 -2.21 9.79 -10.09
N SER A 79 -1.02 10.36 -10.21
CA SER A 79 0.16 9.98 -9.44
C SER A 79 0.86 11.24 -8.92
N PHE A 80 1.31 11.20 -7.67
CA PHE A 80 1.95 12.31 -6.98
C PHE A 80 3.30 11.87 -6.43
N VAL A 81 4.37 12.58 -6.82
CA VAL A 81 5.72 12.32 -6.31
C VAL A 81 5.80 12.61 -4.82
N LEU A 82 6.25 11.63 -4.06
CA LEU A 82 6.57 11.74 -2.64
C LEU A 82 8.03 12.18 -2.49
N GLY A 83 8.26 13.26 -1.76
CA GLY A 83 9.62 13.70 -1.42
C GLY A 83 10.23 14.82 -2.29
N ASN A 84 9.44 15.50 -3.13
CA ASN A 84 9.84 16.76 -3.74
C ASN A 84 9.13 17.95 -3.08
N THR A 85 9.86 18.72 -2.27
CA THR A 85 9.63 20.17 -2.17
C THR A 85 10.08 20.78 -3.50
N LEU A 86 9.16 20.85 -4.47
CA LEU A 86 9.20 22.00 -5.36
C LEU A 86 8.51 23.11 -4.58
N GLU A 87 9.31 24.08 -4.12
CA GLU A 87 8.79 25.38 -3.71
C GLU A 87 7.85 25.90 -4.80
N ALA A 88 6.60 26.16 -4.45
CA ALA A 88 5.72 27.13 -5.08
C ALA A 88 4.56 27.46 -4.13
#